data_AF-A0AA38GKQ6-F1
#
_entry.id   AF-A0AA38GKQ6-F1
#
_cell.length_a   1.000
_cell.length_b   1.000
_cell.length_c   1.000
_cell.angle_alpha   90.00
_cell.angle_beta   90.00
_cell.angle_gamma   90.00
#
_symmetry.space_group_name_H-M   'P 1'
#
loop_
_entity.id
_entity.type
_entity.pdbx_description
1 polymer ?
#
loop_
_entity_poly.entity_id
_entity_poly.type
_entity_poly.pdbx_seq_one_letter_code
_entity_poly.pdbx_strand_id
1 'polypeptide(L)' 'DSFARAKKWVQELQRQGNPNLVMALAGNKGDLIAKRKVEQEAAQAYAQENGMFFMETSAKTAQNVNELFYEI' A
#
# COMPACT_ATOMS: atom_id res chain seq x y z
N ASP A 1 -2.21 7.44 11.47
CA ASP A 1 -2.44 8.64 10.62
C ASP A 1 -2.23 8.42 9.13
N SER A 2 -1.04 8.01 8.67
CA SER A 2 -0.76 7.82 7.24
C SER A 2 -1.68 6.77 6.59
N PHE A 3 -1.86 5.61 7.23
CA PHE A 3 -2.74 4.56 6.72
C PHE A 3 -4.20 5.01 6.60
N ALA A 4 -4.73 5.73 7.61
CA ALA A 4 -6.07 6.30 7.55
C ALA A 4 -6.22 7.32 6.41
N ARG A 5 -5.18 8.11 6.13
CA ARG A 5 -5.16 9.02 4.97
C ARG A 5 -5.11 8.24 3.65
N ALA A 6 -4.33 7.15 3.57
CA ALA A 6 -4.30 6.27 2.39
C ALA A 6 -5.71 5.76 2.04
N LYS A 7 -6.50 5.35 3.04
CA LYS A 7 -7.89 4.94 2.80
C LYS A 7 -8.75 6.03 2.14
N LYS A 8 -8.55 7.30 2.52
CA LYS A 8 -9.25 8.43 1.90
C LYS A 8 -8.78 8.65 0.45
N TRP A 9 -7.50 8.47 0.17
CA TRP A 9 -6.96 8.55 -1.20
C TRP A 9 -7.55 7.47 -2.10
N VAL A 10 -7.70 6.23 -1.60
CA VAL A 10 -8.35 5.14 -2.35
C VAL A 10 -9.79 5.50 -2.70
N GLN A 11 -10.57 6.03 -1.75
CA GLN A 11 -11.94 6.46 -2.02
C GLN A 11 -12.02 7.56 -3.10
N GLU A 12 -11.09 8.51 -3.08
CA GLU A 12 -11.03 9.58 -4.08
C GLU A 12 -10.68 9.02 -5.47
N LEU A 13 -9.71 8.11 -5.54
CA LEU A 13 -9.32 7.43 -6.78
C LEU A 13 -10.44 6.54 -7.32
N GLN A 14 -11.20 5.85 -6.48
CA GLN A 14 -12.36 5.06 -6.91
C GLN A 14 -13.50 5.94 -7.42
N ARG A 15 -13.69 7.15 -6.87
CA ARG A 15 -14.77 8.06 -7.28
C ARG A 15 -14.47 8.79 -8.60
N GLN A 16 -13.20 9.16 -8.83
CA GLN A 16 -12.80 10.02 -9.95
C GLN A 16 -11.92 9.31 -10.98
N GLY A 17 -11.50 8.08 -10.69
CA GLY A 17 -10.56 7.32 -11.48
C GLY A 17 -11.18 6.62 -12.69
N ASN A 18 -10.30 6.25 -13.61
CA ASN A 18 -10.63 5.42 -14.75
C ASN A 18 -10.99 3.98 -14.29
N PRO A 19 -12.02 3.32 -14.84
CA PRO A 19 -12.31 1.91 -14.57
C PRO A 19 -11.12 0.95 -14.77
N ASN A 20 -10.14 1.32 -15.61
CA ASN A 20 -8.94 0.54 -15.88
C ASN A 20 -7.74 0.92 -14.98
N LEU A 21 -7.96 1.71 -13.92
CA LEU A 21 -6.90 2.11 -13.00
C LEU A 21 -6.44 0.90 -12.18
N VAL A 22 -5.17 0.53 -12.36
CA VAL A 22 -4.49 -0.42 -11.47
C VAL A 22 -3.98 0.33 -10.25
N MET A 23 -4.28 -0.18 -9.04
CA MET A 23 -3.86 0.44 -7.78
C MET A 23 -3.04 -0.54 -6.95
N ALA A 24 -2.01 -0.01 -6.29
CA ALA A 24 -1.22 -0.73 -5.31
C ALA A 24 -1.01 0.10 -4.04
N LEU A 25 -1.03 -0.58 -2.90
CA LEU A 25 -0.78 -0.02 -1.59
C LEU A 25 0.63 -0.41 -1.11
N ALA A 26 1.51 0.58 -1.01
CA ALA A 26 2.87 0.39 -0.51
C ALA A 26 2.96 0.65 1.01
N GLY A 27 3.22 -0.39 1.80
CA GLY A 27 3.57 -0.28 3.21
C GLY A 27 5.04 0.11 3.40
N ASN A 28 5.40 1.38 3.17
CA ASN A 28 6.80 1.81 3.21
C ASN A 28 7.35 1.92 4.65
N LYS A 29 8.68 1.85 4.76
CA LYS A 29 9.48 1.83 6.01
C LYS A 29 9.37 0.51 6.79
N GLY A 30 9.25 -0.61 6.08
CA GLY A 30 9.26 -1.96 6.67
C GLY A 30 10.51 -2.26 7.52
N ASP A 31 11.61 -1.52 7.33
CA ASP A 31 12.81 -1.62 8.15
C ASP A 31 12.62 -1.16 9.61
N LEU A 32 11.56 -0.40 9.92
CA LEU A 32 11.30 0.14 11.26
C LEU A 32 10.35 -0.74 12.09
N ILE A 33 10.65 -2.04 12.20
CA ILE A 33 9.79 -3.04 12.88
C ILE A 33 9.41 -2.63 14.30
N ALA A 34 10.38 -2.14 15.09
CA ALA A 34 10.14 -1.71 16.48
C ALA A 34 9.22 -0.48 16.61
N LYS A 35 8.95 0.23 15.51
CA LYS A 35 8.05 1.40 15.46
C LYS A 35 6.80 1.11 14.61
N ARG A 36 6.49 -0.17 14.35
CA ARG A 36 5.30 -0.58 13.62
C ARG A 36 4.05 -0.05 14.33
N LYS A 37 3.15 0.56 13.55
CA LYS A 37 1.85 1.07 14.01
C LYS A 37 0.67 0.49 13.23
N VAL A 38 0.96 -0.28 12.18
CA VAL A 38 -0.03 -0.91 11.31
C VAL A 38 0.46 -2.34 11.10
N GLU A 39 -0.37 -3.28 11.50
CA GLU A 39 -0.11 -4.70 11.26
C GLU A 39 -0.18 -5.00 9.77
N GLN A 40 0.71 -5.88 9.33
CA GLN A 40 0.83 -6.22 7.92
C GLN A 40 -0.48 -6.83 7.41
N GLU A 41 -1.10 -7.71 8.19
CA GLU A 41 -2.36 -8.37 7.90
C GLU A 41 -3.50 -7.37 7.71
N ALA A 42 -3.54 -6.31 8.53
CA ALA A 42 -4.57 -5.28 8.44
C ALA A 42 -4.44 -4.45 7.15
N ALA A 43 -3.21 -4.18 6.70
CA ALA A 43 -2.98 -3.47 5.44
C ALA A 43 -3.22 -4.38 4.22
N GLN A 44 -2.82 -5.65 4.30
CA GLN A 44 -3.07 -6.67 3.27
C GLN A 44 -4.58 -6.90 3.07
N ALA A 45 -5.33 -7.10 4.15
CA ALA A 45 -6.78 -7.30 4.09
C ALA A 45 -7.46 -6.09 3.45
N TYR A 46 -7.08 -4.87 3.86
CA TYR A 46 -7.62 -3.65 3.27
C TYR A 46 -7.33 -3.53 1.75
N ALA A 47 -6.13 -3.91 1.31
CA ALA A 47 -5.80 -3.90 -0.11
C ALA A 47 -6.64 -4.91 -0.91
N GLN A 48 -6.77 -6.15 -0.40
CA GLN A 48 -7.58 -7.20 -1.02
C GLN A 48 -9.05 -6.79 -1.13
N GLU A 49 -9.64 -6.23 -0.07
CA GLU A 49 -11.02 -5.72 -0.05
C GLU A 49 -11.27 -4.64 -1.11
N ASN A 50 -10.23 -3.91 -1.50
CA ASN A 50 -10.32 -2.82 -2.49
C ASN A 50 -9.74 -3.20 -3.86
N GLY A 51 -9.43 -4.48 -4.09
CA GLY A 51 -8.87 -4.95 -5.35
C GLY A 51 -7.49 -4.36 -5.69
N MET A 52 -6.70 -4.04 -4.68
CA MET A 52 -5.37 -3.44 -4.84
C MET A 52 -4.27 -4.47 -4.54
N PHE A 53 -3.13 -4.33 -5.23
CA PHE A 53 -1.91 -5.02 -4.82
C PHE A 53 -1.39 -4.44 -3.49
N PHE A 54 -0.71 -5.25 -2.69
CA PHE A 54 -0.05 -4.76 -1.47
C PHE A 54 1.35 -5.34 -1.35
N MET A 55 2.27 -4.49 -0.92
CA MET A 55 3.63 -4.90 -0.60
C MET A 55 4.20 -4.03 0.52
N GLU A 56 4.84 -4.65 1.51
CA GLU A 56 5.69 -3.91 2.43
C GLU A 56 7.01 -3.60 1.75
N THR A 57 7.43 -2.34 1.81
CA THR A 57 8.63 -1.85 1.15
C THR A 57 9.51 -1.09 2.12
N SER A 58 10.79 -0.97 1.79
CA SER A 58 11.66 0.02 2.42
C SER A 58 12.50 0.71 1.37
N ALA A 59 12.18 1.98 1.14
CA ALA A 59 13.02 2.84 0.32
C ALA A 59 14.45 3.00 0.88
N LYS A 60 14.65 2.77 2.18
CA LYS A 60 15.97 2.87 2.83
C LYS A 60 16.86 1.68 2.51
N THR A 61 16.30 0.46 2.53
CA THR A 61 17.04 -0.78 2.28
C THR A 61 16.87 -1.30 0.85
N ALA A 62 16.12 -0.57 0.02
CA ALA A 62 15.66 -0.99 -1.31
C ALA A 62 14.80 -2.27 -1.32
N GLN A 63 14.36 -2.74 -0.15
CA GLN A 63 13.52 -3.94 -0.04
C GLN A 63 12.19 -3.74 -0.75
N ASN A 64 11.86 -4.66 -1.66
CA ASN A 64 10.57 -4.79 -2.32
C ASN A 64 10.16 -3.56 -3.17
N VAL A 65 11.08 -2.63 -3.40
CA VAL A 65 10.78 -1.40 -4.14
C VAL A 65 10.57 -1.74 -5.61
N ASN A 66 11.49 -2.49 -6.22
CA ASN A 66 11.41 -2.84 -7.64
C ASN A 66 10.29 -3.85 -7.90
N GLU A 67 10.16 -4.82 -7.02
CA GLU A 67 9.13 -5.86 -7.06
C GLU A 67 7.74 -5.24 -7.09
N LEU A 68 7.48 -4.22 -6.25
CA LEU A 68 6.21 -3.50 -6.28
C LEU A 68 5.90 -2.88 -7.64
N PHE A 69 6.90 -2.35 -8.36
CA PHE A 69 6.70 -1.75 -9.67
C PHE A 69 6.61 -2.78 -10.81
N TYR A 70 7.16 -3.98 -10.63
CA TYR A 70 7.06 -5.05 -11.63
C TYR A 70 5.75 -5.85 -11.54
N GLU A 71 5.10 -5.84 -10.37
CA GLU A 71 3.82 -6.52 -10.13
C GLU A 71 2.58 -5.73 -10.62
N ILE A 72 2.77 -4.48 -11.07
CA ILE A 72 1.72 -3.57 -11.56
C ILE A 72 1.79 -3.47 -13.09
#